data_AF-A0A955C1L3-F1
#
_entry.id   AF-A0A955C1L3-F1
#
_cell.length_a   1.000
_cell.length_b   1.000
_cell.length_c   1.000
_cell.angle_alpha   90.00
_cell.angle_beta   90.00
_cell.angle_gamma   90.00
#
_symmetry.space_group_name_H-M   'P 1'
#
loop_
_entity.id
_entity.type
_entity.pdbx_description
1 polymer ?
#
loop_
_entity_poly.entity_id
_entity_poly.type
_entity_poly.pdbx_seq_one_letter_code
_entity_poly.pdbx_strand_id
1 'polypeptide(L)'
;MPDFLIIGAARSGTTALAKILQQHPDIFLSEPKEPHFFAFADQPPCFTGPGDDVMMNRVAVTDPKAFEALFSGAPTSALRGEGSVSTLYYHDSSIPNIQRY
;
A
#
# COMPACT_ATOMS: atom_id res chain seq x y z
N MET A 1 8.37 -6.84 4.95
CA MET A 1 7.29 -5.92 5.41
C MET A 1 7.76 -4.48 5.45
N PRO A 2 6.83 -3.49 5.42
CA PRO A 2 7.15 -2.07 5.56
C PRO A 2 7.47 -1.68 7.02
N ASP A 3 8.33 -0.68 7.19
CA ASP A 3 8.69 -0.04 8.45
C ASP A 3 7.75 1.13 8.81
N PHE A 4 7.13 1.76 7.81
CA PHE A 4 6.17 2.84 8.00
C PHE A 4 5.06 2.85 6.94
N LEU A 5 3.95 3.53 7.24
CA LEU A 5 2.76 3.59 6.38
C LEU A 5 2.33 5.04 6.10
N ILE A 6 1.99 5.33 4.84
CA ILE A 6 1.31 6.57 4.40
C ILE A 6 -0.16 6.23 4.13
N ILE A 7 -0.97 6.23 5.20
CA ILE A 7 -2.29 5.59 5.18
C ILE A 7 -3.41 6.42 4.53
N GLY A 8 -3.23 7.72 4.27
CA GLY A 8 -4.30 8.56 3.74
C GLY A 8 -4.27 10.02 4.16
N ALA A 9 -5.30 10.80 3.81
CA ALA A 9 -6.51 10.39 3.07
C ALA A 9 -6.39 10.57 1.55
N ALA A 10 -7.32 9.97 0.80
CA ALA A 10 -7.42 10.15 -0.65
C ALA A 10 -7.59 11.64 -0.99
N ARG A 11 -6.88 12.11 -2.03
CA ARG A 11 -6.84 13.52 -2.45
C ARG A 11 -6.25 14.50 -1.41
N SER A 12 -5.53 14.01 -0.40
CA SER A 12 -4.86 14.85 0.62
C SER A 12 -3.36 15.03 0.39
N GLY A 13 -2.85 14.83 -0.83
CA GLY A 13 -1.44 15.05 -1.16
C GLY A 13 -0.49 13.89 -0.85
N THR A 14 -1.00 12.68 -0.56
CA THR A 14 -0.17 11.49 -0.28
C THR A 14 0.78 11.13 -1.43
N THR A 15 0.38 11.36 -2.69
CA THR A 15 1.27 11.19 -3.86
C THR A 15 2.44 12.16 -3.83
N ALA A 16 2.22 13.42 -3.44
CA ALA A 16 3.29 14.42 -3.34
C ALA A 16 4.26 14.07 -2.21
N LEU A 17 3.71 13.71 -1.04
CA LEU A 17 4.50 13.23 0.10
C LEU A 17 5.36 12.01 -0.26
N ALA A 18 4.76 10.99 -0.90
CA ALA A 18 5.46 9.79 -1.34
C ALA A 18 6.63 10.12 -2.29
N LYS A 19 6.40 11.00 -3.27
CA LYS A 19 7.44 11.45 -4.20
C LYS A 19 8.57 12.24 -3.53
N ILE A 20 8.26 13.01 -2.48
CA ILE A 20 9.28 13.73 -1.71
C ILE A 20 10.11 12.74 -0.90
N LEU A 21 9.47 11.79 -0.21
CA LEU A 21 10.16 10.78 0.59
C LEU A 21 11.05 9.85 -0.26
N GLN A 22 10.60 9.47 -1.46
CA GLN A 22 11.39 8.67 -2.42
C GLN A 22 12.71 9.33 -2.87
N GLN A 23 12.88 10.63 -2.66
CA GLN A 23 14.15 11.30 -2.98
C GLN A 23 15.22 11.07 -1.90
N HIS A 24 14.84 10.61 -0.72
CA HIS A 24 15.78 10.34 0.36
C HIS A 24 16.50 9.01 0.13
N PRO A 25 17.84 8.95 0.18
CA PRO A 25 18.61 7.74 -0.15
C PRO A 25 18.30 6.55 0.77
N ASP A 26 17.86 6.83 2.00
CA ASP A 26 17.52 5.81 3.00
C ASP A 26 16.02 5.46 3.05
N ILE A 27 15.23 5.84 2.04
CA ILE A 27 13.80 5.49 1.96
C ILE A 27 13.52 4.74 0.66
N PHE A 28 12.82 3.62 0.79
CA PHE A 28 12.26 2.87 -0.32
C PHE A 28 10.75 2.74 -0.13
N LEU A 29 9.94 3.14 -1.11
CA LEU A 29 8.49 2.88 -1.07
C LEU A 29 8.16 1.67 -1.94
N SER A 30 7.09 0.94 -1.60
CA SER A 30 6.57 -0.16 -2.41
C SER A 30 6.41 0.27 -3.88
N GLU A 31 6.82 -0.60 -4.81
CA GLU A 31 6.65 -0.37 -6.24
C GLU A 31 5.74 -1.47 -6.82
N PRO A 32 4.53 -1.14 -7.31
CA PRO A 32 3.96 0.21 -7.41
C PRO A 32 3.49 0.78 -6.06
N LYS A 33 3.28 2.10 -6.02
CA LYS A 33 2.50 2.76 -4.95
C LYS A 33 1.05 2.27 -5.00
N GLU A 34 0.36 2.37 -3.88
CA GLU A 34 -1.04 1.97 -3.72
C GLU A 34 -1.26 0.45 -3.91
N PRO A 35 -0.53 -0.44 -3.21
CA PRO A 35 -0.78 -1.88 -3.27
C PRO A 35 -2.07 -2.32 -2.58
N HIS A 36 -2.63 -1.50 -1.69
CA HIS A 36 -3.89 -1.70 -0.98
C HIS A 36 -3.95 -2.94 -0.08
N PHE A 37 -2.79 -3.55 0.22
CA PHE A 37 -2.69 -4.82 0.94
C PHE A 37 -3.38 -4.79 2.30
N PHE A 38 -3.09 -3.80 3.16
CA PHE A 38 -3.69 -3.79 4.49
C PHE A 38 -5.22 -3.66 4.45
N ALA A 39 -5.81 -3.03 3.43
CA ALA A 39 -7.27 -2.97 3.30
C ALA A 39 -7.90 -4.30 2.87
N PHE A 40 -7.17 -5.14 2.11
CA PHE A 40 -7.71 -6.29 1.37
C PHE A 40 -6.91 -7.59 1.53
N ALA A 41 -6.03 -7.70 2.53
CA ALA A 41 -5.23 -8.89 2.77
C ALA A 41 -6.13 -10.12 2.91
N ASP A 42 -5.82 -11.18 2.17
CA ASP A 42 -6.63 -12.41 2.07
C ASP A 42 -8.09 -12.22 1.61
N GLN A 43 -8.53 -11.00 1.29
CA GLN A 43 -9.92 -10.65 0.97
C GLN A 43 -9.97 -9.70 -0.23
N PRO A 44 -9.94 -10.24 -1.47
CA PRO A 44 -10.03 -9.43 -2.68
C PRO A 44 -11.27 -8.54 -2.70
N PRO A 45 -11.12 -7.26 -3.08
CA PRO A 45 -12.27 -6.40 -3.26
C PRO A 45 -13.14 -6.87 -4.42
N CYS A 46 -14.44 -6.59 -4.32
CA CYS A 46 -15.44 -6.90 -5.35
C CYS A 46 -16.32 -5.67 -5.59
N PHE A 47 -15.71 -4.57 -6.02
CA PHE A 47 -16.43 -3.35 -6.38
C PHE A 47 -17.13 -3.52 -7.74
N THR A 48 -18.33 -2.96 -7.90
CA THR A 48 -19.15 -3.14 -9.11
C THR A 48 -19.51 -1.83 -9.79
N GLY A 49 -18.82 -0.74 -9.47
CA GLY A 49 -18.97 0.55 -10.12
C GLY A 49 -18.34 0.55 -11.52
N PRO A 50 -18.72 1.51 -12.39
CA PRO A 50 -18.12 1.65 -13.71
C PRO A 50 -16.60 1.88 -13.60
N GLY A 51 -15.80 0.97 -14.18
CA GLY A 51 -14.34 1.04 -14.20
C GLY A 51 -13.63 0.36 -13.02
N ASP A 52 -14.36 -0.22 -12.07
CA ASP A 52 -13.76 -0.92 -10.92
C ASP A 52 -13.11 -2.25 -11.31
N ASP A 53 -13.57 -2.87 -12.38
CA ASP A 53 -13.03 -4.10 -12.99
C ASP A 53 -11.58 -3.94 -13.48
N VAL A 54 -11.18 -2.71 -13.82
CA VAL A 54 -9.83 -2.37 -14.28
C VAL A 54 -9.00 -1.59 -13.25
N MET A 55 -9.61 -1.16 -12.14
CA MET A 55 -8.94 -0.45 -11.06
C MET A 55 -8.72 -1.37 -9.85
N MET A 56 -9.39 -1.10 -8.74
CA MET A 56 -9.10 -1.67 -7.42
C MET A 56 -9.22 -3.20 -7.39
N ASN A 57 -10.20 -3.77 -8.10
CA ASN A 57 -10.37 -5.23 -8.18
C ASN A 57 -9.19 -5.94 -8.84
N ARG A 58 -8.40 -5.22 -9.67
CA ARG A 58 -7.27 -5.78 -10.40
C ARG A 58 -5.91 -5.41 -9.80
N VAL A 59 -5.77 -4.22 -9.24
CA VAL A 59 -4.49 -3.70 -8.76
C VAL A 59 -4.21 -3.99 -7.28
N ALA A 60 -5.24 -4.30 -6.49
CA ALA A 60 -5.06 -4.64 -5.09
C ALA A 60 -4.23 -5.93 -4.94
N VAL A 61 -3.14 -5.83 -4.21
CA VAL A 61 -2.29 -6.97 -3.85
C VAL A 61 -2.85 -7.56 -2.56
N THR A 62 -3.33 -8.79 -2.62
CA THR A 62 -3.97 -9.45 -1.47
C THR A 62 -3.17 -10.62 -0.89
N ASP A 63 -2.22 -11.16 -1.66
CA ASP A 63 -1.32 -12.22 -1.23
C ASP A 63 -0.13 -11.64 -0.44
N PRO A 64 0.15 -12.12 0.78
CA PRO A 64 1.24 -11.59 1.61
C PRO A 64 2.63 -11.72 0.99
N LYS A 65 2.91 -12.79 0.23
CA LYS A 65 4.22 -12.97 -0.42
C LYS A 65 4.39 -12.02 -1.59
N ALA A 66 3.34 -11.83 -2.39
CA ALA A 66 3.31 -10.83 -3.45
C ALA A 66 3.51 -9.42 -2.89
N PHE A 67 2.88 -9.11 -1.75
CA PHE A 67 3.06 -7.84 -1.06
C PHE A 67 4.51 -7.66 -0.56
N GLU A 68 5.12 -8.69 0.03
CA GLU A 68 6.53 -8.64 0.44
C GLU A 68 7.48 -8.42 -0.75
N ALA A 69 7.20 -9.04 -1.89
CA ALA A 69 8.03 -8.92 -3.09
C ALA A 69 8.08 -7.48 -3.66
N LEU A 70 7.10 -6.63 -3.35
CA LEU A 70 7.09 -5.21 -3.75
C LEU A 70 8.27 -4.41 -3.16
N PHE A 71 8.93 -4.95 -2.12
CA PHE A 71 10.07 -4.34 -1.46
C PHE A 71 11.41 -4.95 -1.88
N SER A 72 11.43 -5.87 -2.85
CA SER A 72 12.64 -6.58 -3.29
C SER A 72 13.74 -5.68 -3.84
N GLY A 73 13.38 -4.49 -4.36
CA GLY A 73 14.32 -3.48 -4.83
C GLY A 73 14.93 -2.60 -3.73
N ALA A 74 14.52 -2.77 -2.46
CA ALA A 74 14.97 -1.92 -1.36
C ALA A 74 16.45 -2.18 -1.01
N PRO A 75 17.29 -1.13 -0.91
CA PRO A 75 18.61 -1.25 -0.30
C PRO A 75 18.50 -1.82 1.12
N THR A 76 19.48 -2.62 1.55
CA THR A 76 19.46 -3.27 2.87
C THR A 76 19.34 -2.29 4.04
N SER A 77 19.86 -1.07 3.90
CA SER A 77 19.83 -0.02 4.92
C SER A 77 18.59 0.88 4.84
N ALA A 78 17.77 0.77 3.80
CA ALA A 78 16.66 1.69 3.58
C ALA A 78 15.43 1.30 4.41
N LEU A 79 14.75 2.32 4.95
CA LEU A 79 13.42 2.16 5.52
C LEU A 79 12.39 1.93 4.41
N ARG A 80 11.60 0.89 4.55
CA ARG A 80 10.55 0.47 3.62
C ARG A 80 9.24 1.13 3.98
N GLY A 81 8.63 1.84 3.06
CA GLY A 81 7.32 2.47 3.24
C GLY A 81 6.26 1.88 2.34
N GLU A 82 5.05 1.74 2.86
CA GLU A 82 3.85 1.46 2.08
C GLU A 82 2.98 2.71 2.04
N GLY A 83 2.26 2.94 0.95
CA GLY A 83 1.37 4.09 0.85
C GLY A 83 0.10 3.76 0.09
N SER A 84 -0.95 3.43 0.83
CA SER A 84 -2.30 3.24 0.31
C SER A 84 -3.30 4.10 1.04
N VAL A 85 -4.04 4.92 0.30
CA VAL A 85 -5.08 5.77 0.90
C VAL A 85 -6.30 4.98 1.38
N SER A 86 -6.45 3.75 0.87
CA SER A 86 -7.47 2.80 1.32
C SER A 86 -7.25 2.34 2.76
N THR A 87 -6.01 2.38 3.25
CA THR A 87 -5.65 1.92 4.59
C THR A 87 -6.34 2.74 5.68
N LEU A 88 -6.43 4.06 5.52
CA LEU A 88 -7.21 4.91 6.43
C LEU A 88 -8.72 4.75 6.26
N TYR A 89 -9.20 4.58 5.01
CA TYR A 89 -10.64 4.48 4.73
C TYR A 89 -11.24 3.18 5.28
N TYR A 90 -10.60 2.04 4.99
CA TYR A 90 -10.99 0.71 5.47
C TYR A 90 -10.28 0.36 6.79
N HIS A 91 -10.34 1.25 7.77
CA HIS A 91 -9.66 1.06 9.07
C HIS A 91 -10.10 -0.21 9.80
N ASP A 92 -11.37 -0.61 9.67
CA ASP A 92 -11.92 -1.83 10.29
C ASP A 92 -11.20 -3.11 9.84
N SER A 93 -10.80 -3.21 8.56
CA SER A 93 -9.99 -4.33 8.06
C SER A 93 -8.49 -4.05 8.19
N SER A 94 -8.08 -2.79 8.01
CA SER A 94 -6.67 -2.41 7.95
C SER A 94 -5.96 -2.54 9.30
N ILE A 95 -6.59 -2.14 10.40
CA ILE A 95 -5.96 -2.22 11.73
C ILE A 95 -5.63 -3.69 12.10
N PRO A 96 -6.57 -4.66 12.01
CA PRO A 96 -6.24 -6.06 12.24
C PRO A 96 -5.14 -6.59 11.30
N ASN A 97 -5.16 -6.20 10.02
CA ASN A 97 -4.15 -6.65 9.05
C ASN A 97 -2.76 -6.09 9.36
N ILE A 98 -2.65 -4.83 9.80
CA ILE A 98 -1.39 -4.21 10.26
C ILE A 98 -0.85 -4.92 11.51
N GLN A 99 -1.72 -5.39 12.40
CA GLN A 99 -1.28 -6.13 13.59
C GLN A 99 -0.85 -7.57 13.27
N ARG A 100 -1.37 -8.13 12.18
CA ARG A 100 -1.14 -9.51 11.77
C ARG A 100 0.14 -9.70 10.94
N TYR A 101 0.47 -8.73 10.09
CA TYR A 101 1.56 -8.78 9.12
C TYR A 101 2.63 -7.73 9.43
#